data_AF-W8YPZ3-F1
#
_entry.id   AF-W8YPZ3-F1
#
_cell.length_a   1.000
_cell.length_b   1.000
_cell.length_c   1.000
_cell.angle_alpha   90.00
_cell.angle_beta   90.00
_cell.angle_gamma   90.00
#
_symmetry.space_group_name_H-M   'P 1'
#
loop_
_entity.id
_entity.type
_entity.pdbx_description
1 polymer ?
#
loop_
_entity_poly.entity_id
_entity_poly.type
_entity_poly.pdbx_seq_one_letter_code
_entity_poly.pdbx_strand_id
1 'polypeptide(L)'
;MNVELLKDLIKDDRGNYYAAVHKEGKELTLVNAMLERSYVDLLEFNEEFKHKYAEYEHQFIGKIIMDKVRHDVVFASKEDGHGRMHDLGKVMSEYTVTFIDMIEFYRNPRTGRL
;
A
#
# COMPACT_ATOMS: atom_id res chain seq x y z
N MET A 1 -9.66 8.86 16.18
CA MET A 1 -9.31 7.72 15.31
C MET A 1 -7.83 7.39 15.44
N ASN A 2 -7.44 6.10 15.45
CA ASN A 2 -6.03 5.68 15.44
C ASN A 2 -5.72 4.91 14.15
N VAL A 3 -5.02 5.55 13.21
CA VAL A 3 -4.55 4.90 11.98
C VAL A 3 -3.27 4.11 12.28
N GLU A 4 -3.27 2.82 11.92
CA GLU A 4 -2.11 1.92 12.03
C GLU A 4 -1.26 1.95 10.73
N LEU A 5 0.04 2.19 10.87
CA LEU A 5 0.98 2.29 9.74
C LEU A 5 1.07 0.97 8.97
N LEU A 6 1.14 1.06 7.63
CA LEU A 6 1.32 -0.06 6.69
C LEU A 6 0.30 -1.21 6.80
N LYS A 7 -0.77 -1.01 7.58
CA LYS A 7 -1.80 -2.01 7.86
C LYS A 7 -3.19 -1.47 7.54
N ASP A 8 -3.49 -0.27 7.97
CA ASP A 8 -4.74 0.39 7.63
C ASP A 8 -4.69 0.98 6.21
N LEU A 9 -5.85 1.02 5.56
CA LEU A 9 -6.04 1.67 4.27
C LEU A 9 -6.93 2.89 4.42
N ILE A 10 -6.66 3.90 3.62
CA ILE A 10 -7.44 5.13 3.56
C ILE A 10 -7.96 5.27 2.14
N LYS A 11 -9.28 5.45 1.98
CA LYS A 11 -9.93 5.57 0.68
C LYS A 11 -10.44 7.00 0.46
N ASP A 12 -10.24 7.52 -0.75
CA ASP A 12 -10.87 8.77 -1.19
C ASP A 12 -12.14 8.53 -2.03
N ASP A 13 -12.85 9.61 -2.33
CA ASP A 13 -14.07 9.63 -3.14
C ASP A 13 -13.82 9.39 -4.64
N ARG A 14 -12.57 9.47 -5.09
CA ARG A 14 -12.12 9.25 -6.47
C ARG A 14 -11.73 7.80 -6.74
N GLY A 15 -11.76 6.95 -5.71
CA GLY A 15 -11.43 5.53 -5.81
C GLY A 15 -9.94 5.22 -5.63
N ASN A 16 -9.13 6.17 -5.14
CA ASN A 16 -7.77 5.89 -4.73
C ASN A 16 -7.72 5.34 -3.31
N TYR A 17 -6.65 4.58 -3.07
CA TYR A 17 -6.33 4.00 -1.79
C TYR A 17 -4.94 4.45 -1.37
N TYR A 18 -4.77 4.72 -0.09
CA TYR A 18 -3.52 5.20 0.49
C TYR A 18 -3.12 4.35 1.68
N ALA A 19 -1.82 4.16 1.84
CA ALA A 19 -1.22 3.58 3.02
C ALA A 19 -0.54 4.68 3.85
N ALA A 20 -0.69 4.64 5.17
CA ALA A 20 0.07 5.49 6.06
C ALA A 20 1.48 4.90 6.26
N VAL A 21 2.51 5.67 5.91
CA VAL A 21 3.93 5.23 5.98
C VAL A 21 4.70 5.89 7.10
N HIS A 22 4.21 7.03 7.61
CA HIS A 22 4.80 7.73 8.74
C HIS A 22 3.73 8.44 9.55
N LYS A 23 3.93 8.49 10.86
CA LYS A 23 3.01 9.13 11.82
C LYS A 23 3.81 9.70 12.98
N GLU A 24 3.66 11.00 13.22
CA GLU A 24 4.23 11.70 14.36
C GLU A 24 3.17 12.62 14.98
N GLY A 25 2.66 12.25 16.16
CA GLY A 25 1.55 12.96 16.78
C GLY A 25 0.29 13.01 15.90
N LYS A 26 -0.04 14.21 15.41
CA LYS A 26 -1.17 14.46 14.49
C LYS A 26 -0.74 14.60 13.03
N GLU A 27 0.54 14.46 12.73
CA GLU A 27 1.04 14.46 11.36
C GLU A 27 1.00 13.04 10.81
N LEU A 28 0.47 12.90 9.60
CA LEU A 28 0.31 11.61 8.93
C LEU A 28 0.80 11.74 7.48
N THR A 29 1.77 10.90 7.11
CA THR A 29 2.26 10.84 5.73
C THR A 29 1.64 9.65 5.02
N LEU A 30 0.98 9.95 3.90
CA LEU A 30 0.29 8.98 3.06
C LEU A 30 1.01 8.79 1.72
N VAL A 31 0.98 7.57 1.21
CA VAL A 31 1.39 7.24 -0.16
C VAL A 31 0.27 6.44 -0.82
N ASN A 32 0.14 6.52 -2.14
CA ASN A 32 -0.77 5.65 -2.88
C ASN A 32 -0.47 4.17 -2.58
N ALA A 33 -1.48 3.38 -2.27
CA ALA A 33 -1.33 1.98 -1.87
C ALA A 33 -0.75 1.10 -2.99
N MET A 34 -1.09 1.39 -4.26
CA MET A 34 -0.47 0.72 -5.42
C MET A 34 1.04 0.94 -5.42
N LEU A 35 1.44 2.18 -5.20
CA LEU A 35 2.83 2.58 -5.21
C LEU A 35 3.57 2.02 -4.00
N GLU A 36 2.97 1.99 -2.81
CA GLU A 36 3.57 1.32 -1.65
C GLU A 36 3.85 -0.15 -1.96
N ARG A 37 2.83 -0.86 -2.49
CA ARG A 37 2.91 -2.28 -2.79
C ARG A 37 3.86 -2.62 -3.92
N SER A 38 4.09 -1.71 -4.87
CA SER A 38 5.05 -1.94 -5.95
C SER A 38 6.51 -1.98 -5.50
N TYR A 39 6.81 -1.52 -4.27
CA TYR A 39 8.16 -1.53 -3.69
C TYR A 39 8.31 -2.56 -2.54
N VAL A 40 7.38 -3.51 -2.42
CA VAL A 40 7.47 -4.58 -1.40
C VAL A 40 8.26 -5.79 -1.91
N ASP A 41 8.05 -6.20 -3.16
CA ASP A 41 8.79 -7.33 -3.75
C ASP A 41 9.89 -6.83 -4.69
N LEU A 42 11.03 -7.53 -4.64
CA LEU A 42 12.08 -7.36 -5.65
C LEU A 42 11.70 -8.14 -6.90
N LEU A 43 11.80 -7.50 -8.06
CA LEU A 43 11.76 -8.18 -9.35
C LEU A 43 13.09 -8.90 -9.58
N GLU A 44 13.06 -10.22 -9.57
CA GLU A 44 14.22 -11.07 -9.80
C GLU A 44 14.03 -11.91 -11.06
N PHE A 45 15.00 -11.89 -11.98
CA PHE A 45 14.91 -12.67 -13.22
C PHE A 45 15.57 -14.05 -13.04
N ASN A 46 15.11 -14.81 -12.04
CA ASN A 46 15.59 -16.16 -11.71
C ASN A 46 14.46 -17.20 -11.78
N GLU A 47 14.80 -18.49 -11.74
CA GLU A 47 13.82 -19.58 -11.86
C GLU A 47 12.84 -19.64 -10.68
N GLU A 48 13.28 -19.27 -9.48
CA GLU A 48 12.41 -19.20 -8.30
C GLU A 48 11.31 -18.16 -8.48
N PHE A 49 11.67 -16.95 -8.94
CA PHE A 49 10.71 -15.89 -9.23
C PHE A 49 9.75 -16.31 -10.34
N LYS A 50 10.26 -16.90 -11.44
CA LYS A 50 9.39 -17.41 -12.51
C LYS A 50 8.38 -18.43 -12.00
N HIS A 51 8.81 -19.38 -11.17
CA HIS A 51 7.92 -20.39 -10.60
C HIS A 51 6.89 -19.75 -9.65
N LYS A 52 7.33 -18.84 -8.78
CA LYS A 52 6.45 -18.13 -7.82
C LYS A 52 5.36 -17.30 -8.51
N TYR A 53 5.70 -16.67 -9.64
CA TYR A 53 4.79 -15.78 -10.38
C TYR A 53 4.30 -16.39 -11.71
N ALA A 54 4.33 -17.72 -11.85
CA ALA A 54 3.92 -18.41 -13.07
C ALA A 54 2.47 -18.08 -13.48
N GLU A 55 1.58 -17.84 -12.51
CA GLU A 55 0.19 -17.44 -12.76
C GLU A 55 0.05 -16.07 -13.45
N TYR A 56 1.11 -15.24 -13.42
CA TYR A 56 1.16 -13.92 -14.04
C TYR A 56 1.90 -13.90 -15.39
N GLU A 57 2.33 -15.06 -15.89
CA GLU A 57 2.94 -15.14 -17.22
C GLU A 57 1.97 -14.62 -18.30
N HIS A 58 2.49 -13.86 -19.26
CA HIS A 58 1.71 -13.16 -20.29
C HIS A 58 0.67 -12.14 -19.78
N GLN A 59 0.75 -11.69 -18.53
CA GLN A 59 -0.12 -10.63 -18.00
C GLN A 59 0.59 -9.27 -17.96
N PHE A 60 -0.18 -8.21 -17.71
CA PHE A 60 0.37 -6.87 -17.50
C PHE A 60 1.15 -6.80 -16.18
N ILE A 61 2.30 -6.09 -16.18
CA ILE A 61 3.17 -5.96 -15.00
C ILE A 61 2.46 -5.41 -13.75
N GLY A 62 1.46 -4.53 -13.95
CA GLY A 62 0.67 -3.96 -12.85
C GLY A 62 -0.27 -4.96 -12.16
N LYS A 63 -0.52 -6.14 -12.75
CA LYS A 63 -1.51 -7.10 -12.24
C LYS A 63 -1.11 -7.71 -10.90
N ILE A 64 0.16 -8.06 -10.73
CA ILE A 64 0.71 -8.59 -9.47
C ILE A 64 0.42 -7.61 -8.33
N ILE A 65 0.74 -6.34 -8.54
CA ILE A 65 0.57 -5.28 -7.54
C ILE A 65 -0.92 -5.03 -7.27
N MET A 66 -1.76 -5.03 -8.31
CA MET A 66 -3.20 -4.86 -8.16
C MET A 66 -3.91 -5.97 -7.44
N ASP A 67 -3.47 -7.21 -7.60
CA ASP A 67 -4.05 -8.31 -6.82
C ASP A 67 -3.69 -8.18 -5.34
N LYS A 68 -2.47 -7.73 -5.01
CA LYS A 68 -2.07 -7.44 -3.64
C LYS A 68 -2.89 -6.30 -3.02
N VAL A 69 -3.03 -5.17 -3.72
CA VAL A 69 -3.87 -4.06 -3.23
C VAL A 69 -5.34 -4.50 -3.08
N ARG A 70 -5.88 -5.27 -4.05
CA ARG A 70 -7.25 -5.79 -3.95
C ARG A 70 -7.40 -6.71 -2.73
N HIS A 71 -6.42 -7.56 -2.47
CA HIS A 71 -6.39 -8.40 -1.28
C HIS A 71 -6.46 -7.53 -0.01
N ASP A 72 -5.60 -6.52 0.12
CA ASP A 72 -5.62 -5.63 1.28
C ASP A 72 -6.96 -4.91 1.45
N VAL A 73 -7.56 -4.42 0.36
CA VAL A 73 -8.88 -3.77 0.38
C VAL A 73 -9.96 -4.71 0.88
N VAL A 74 -9.97 -5.96 0.42
CA VAL A 74 -10.93 -6.98 0.86
C VAL A 74 -10.74 -7.28 2.34
N PHE A 75 -9.50 -7.40 2.81
CA PHE A 75 -9.20 -7.66 4.22
C PHE A 75 -9.59 -6.48 5.12
N ALA A 76 -9.26 -5.24 4.73
CA ALA A 76 -9.61 -4.02 5.47
C ALA A 76 -11.13 -3.73 5.50
N SER A 77 -11.91 -4.41 4.65
CA SER A 77 -13.38 -4.30 4.62
C SER A 77 -14.08 -5.29 5.54
N LYS A 78 -13.36 -6.27 6.11
CA LYS A 78 -13.94 -7.27 7.02
C LYS A 78 -13.74 -6.84 8.48
N GLU A 79 -14.72 -7.10 9.34
CA GLU A 79 -14.67 -6.73 10.77
C GLU A 79 -13.59 -7.49 11.57
N ASP A 80 -13.18 -8.67 11.09
CA ASP A 80 -12.15 -9.53 11.68
C ASP A 80 -10.77 -9.40 10.99
N GLY A 81 -10.64 -8.50 10.02
CA GLY A 81 -9.42 -8.32 9.24
C GLY A 81 -8.26 -7.70 10.03
N HIS A 82 -7.04 -8.08 9.67
CA HIS A 82 -5.83 -7.40 10.12
C HIS A 82 -5.64 -6.06 9.37
N GLY A 83 -6.46 -5.06 9.70
CA GLY A 83 -6.40 -3.71 9.12
C GLY A 83 -7.79 -3.10 8.98
N ARG A 84 -7.87 -1.77 9.01
CA ARG A 84 -9.14 -1.03 8.89
C ARG A 84 -9.15 -0.14 7.66
N MET A 85 -10.32 -0.03 7.04
CA MET A 85 -10.58 0.97 6.00
C MET A 85 -11.09 2.26 6.62
N HIS A 86 -10.39 3.38 6.36
CA HIS A 86 -10.78 4.72 6.80
C HIS A 86 -11.17 5.60 5.61
N ASP A 87 -12.05 6.55 5.86
CA ASP A 87 -12.40 7.60 4.90
C ASP A 87 -11.36 8.73 4.95
N LEU A 88 -10.87 9.18 3.80
CA LEU A 88 -9.84 10.23 3.73
C LEU A 88 -10.32 11.54 4.34
N GLY A 89 -11.58 11.95 4.13
CA GLY A 89 -12.14 13.17 4.71
C GLY A 89 -12.12 13.14 6.23
N LYS A 90 -12.47 11.99 6.84
CA LYS A 90 -12.36 11.78 8.28
C LYS A 90 -10.91 11.83 8.77
N VAL A 91 -9.98 11.21 8.04
CA VAL A 91 -8.53 11.28 8.37
C VAL A 91 -8.04 12.72 8.37
N MET A 92 -8.35 13.48 7.32
CA MET A 92 -7.94 14.88 7.20
C MET A 92 -8.60 15.80 8.25
N SER A 93 -9.73 15.40 8.84
CA SER A 93 -10.34 16.16 9.95
C SER A 93 -9.63 15.98 11.29
N GLU A 94 -8.88 14.89 11.45
CA GLU A 94 -8.19 14.54 12.71
C GLU A 94 -6.67 14.72 12.63
N TYR A 95 -6.10 14.64 11.43
CA TYR A 95 -4.67 14.66 11.15
C TYR A 95 -4.30 15.76 10.15
N THR A 96 -3.11 16.33 10.31
CA THR A 96 -2.43 17.08 9.24
C THR A 96 -1.82 16.06 8.28
N VAL A 97 -2.38 15.96 7.07
CA VAL A 97 -2.01 14.93 6.10
C VAL A 97 -1.05 15.48 5.05
N THR A 98 0.08 14.81 4.87
CA THR A 98 1.01 15.03 3.76
C THR A 98 0.95 13.84 2.82
N PHE A 99 0.91 14.09 1.52
CA PHE A 99 1.00 13.04 0.50
C PHE A 99 2.41 13.00 -0.08
N ILE A 100 2.99 11.80 -0.17
CA ILE A 100 4.19 11.59 -0.96
C ILE A 100 3.78 11.63 -2.44
N ASP A 101 4.42 12.49 -3.23
CA ASP A 101 4.22 12.49 -4.68
C ASP A 101 4.65 11.13 -5.25
N MET A 102 3.84 10.60 -6.16
CA MET A 102 4.10 9.30 -6.76
C MET A 102 5.47 9.21 -7.43
N ILE A 103 5.96 10.31 -8.00
CA ILE A 103 7.29 10.32 -8.65
C ILE A 103 8.45 10.37 -7.65
N GLU A 104 8.17 10.69 -6.38
CA GLU A 104 9.18 10.84 -5.32
C GLU A 104 9.27 9.61 -4.41
N PHE A 105 8.29 8.71 -4.45
CA PHE A 105 8.32 7.52 -3.61
C PHE A 105 9.39 6.53 -4.06
N TYR A 106 10.26 6.17 -3.13
CA TYR A 106 11.31 5.20 -3.36
C TYR A 106 11.63 4.43 -2.08
N ARG A 107 11.82 3.12 -2.21
CA ARG A 107 12.42 2.28 -1.16
C ARG A 107 13.75 1.74 -1.65
N ASN A 108 14.77 1.87 -0.81
CA ASN A 108 16.06 1.30 -1.12
C ASN A 108 15.95 -0.25 -1.09
N PRO A 109 16.22 -0.95 -2.20
CA PRO A 109 16.11 -2.41 -2.23
C PRO A 109 17.07 -3.12 -1.26
N ARG A 110 18.10 -2.42 -0.77
CA ARG A 110 19.07 -2.96 0.20
C ARG A 110 18.60 -2.88 1.66
N THR A 111 17.55 -2.13 1.97
CA THR A 111 17.07 -1.95 3.35
C THR A 111 16.04 -3.01 3.79
N GLY A 112 15.63 -3.92 2.91
CA GLY A 112 14.65 -5.00 3.18
C GLY A 112 15.24 -6.31 3.73
N ARG A 113 16.52 -6.33 4.15
CA ARG A 113 17.15 -7.45 4.86
C ARG A 113 17.34 -7.08 6.34
N LEU A 114 16.24 -7.04 7.10
CA LEU A 114 16.25 -7.12 8.56
C LEU A 114 15.21 -8.15 9.00
#